data_AF-A0A0C2Y8X6-F1
#
_entry.id   AF-A0A0C2Y8X6-F1
#
_cell.length_a   1.000
_cell.length_b   1.000
_cell.length_c   1.000
_cell.angle_alpha   90.00
_cell.angle_beta   90.00
_cell.angle_gamma   90.00
#
_symmetry.space_group_name_H-M   'P 1'
#
loop_
_entity.id
_entity.type
_entity.pdbx_description
1 polymer ?
#
loop_
_entity_poly.entity_id
_entity_poly.type
_entity_poly.pdbx_seq_one_letter_code
_entity_poly.pdbx_strand_id
1 'polypeptide(L)'
;MPADPSHNPGNRRASRKLTIEEEVDSRRARGELSCAECRRLKLKCDKKLPCSSCVRRGCPSICPNGSLATGQGTRFVLADTSQLHTKIAEMGQRIRQLEDALAIFQSGVSNECHPLLREELLSIKFGPEKGYVPEKEPPDRKESIEPPINAFGTLTIGEGGEAKYFGPSAGSETLFMVISLV
;
A
#
# COMPACT_ATOMS: atom_id res chain seq x y z
N MET A 1 30.54 -12.91 71.07
CA MET A 1 31.36 -12.00 70.23
C MET A 1 30.86 -12.15 68.79
N PRO A 2 30.41 -11.09 68.13
CA PRO A 2 29.51 -11.15 66.97
C PRO A 2 30.27 -11.36 65.65
N ALA A 3 29.65 -12.06 64.70
CA ALA A 3 30.05 -12.07 63.30
C ALA A 3 29.05 -11.25 62.49
N ASP A 4 29.57 -10.22 61.82
CA ASP A 4 28.88 -9.26 60.97
C ASP A 4 28.70 -9.85 59.56
N PRO A 5 27.51 -9.79 58.93
CA PRO A 5 27.39 -10.06 57.51
C PRO A 5 26.93 -8.81 56.77
N SER A 6 27.81 -7.81 56.65
CA SER A 6 27.73 -6.85 55.56
C SER A 6 28.22 -7.51 54.27
N HIS A 7 27.31 -8.17 53.53
CA HIS A 7 27.54 -8.53 52.14
C HIS A 7 26.47 -7.92 51.25
N ASN A 8 26.78 -6.71 50.80
CA ASN A 8 26.09 -5.97 49.76
C ASN A 8 26.05 -6.82 48.46
N PRO A 9 24.87 -7.25 47.95
CA PRO A 9 24.79 -7.84 46.63
C PRO A 9 24.88 -6.70 45.62
N GLY A 10 26.11 -6.24 45.39
CA GLY A 10 26.45 -5.36 44.29
C GLY A 10 26.03 -6.03 42.99
N ASN A 11 24.86 -5.61 42.51
CA ASN A 11 24.40 -5.55 41.13
C ASN A 11 25.44 -6.04 40.12
N ARG A 12 25.64 -7.36 40.01
CA ARG A 12 26.38 -7.97 38.92
C ARG A 12 25.47 -7.94 37.71
N ARG A 13 25.31 -6.73 37.19
CA ARG A 13 24.68 -6.46 35.91
C ARG A 13 25.52 -7.21 34.88
N ALA A 14 25.02 -8.39 34.50
CA ALA A 14 25.61 -9.23 33.49
C ALA A 14 25.80 -8.38 32.23
N SER A 15 27.03 -7.96 31.96
CA SER A 15 27.43 -7.38 30.68
C SER A 15 27.35 -8.48 29.62
N ARG A 16 26.13 -8.81 29.22
CA ARG A 16 25.89 -9.53 27.97
C ARG A 16 26.34 -8.60 26.86
N LYS A 17 27.37 -9.01 26.11
CA LYS A 17 27.89 -8.29 24.96
C LYS A 17 26.78 -8.23 23.91
N LEU A 18 26.13 -7.07 23.77
CA LEU A 18 25.10 -6.86 22.75
C LEU A 18 25.74 -6.96 21.36
N THR A 19 24.99 -7.54 20.43
CA THR A 19 25.36 -7.51 19.01
C THR A 19 25.32 -6.07 18.49
N ILE A 20 26.06 -5.81 17.41
CA ILE A 20 26.10 -4.48 16.77
C ILE A 20 24.69 -4.03 16.35
N GLU A 21 23.85 -4.98 15.93
CA GLU A 21 22.47 -4.73 15.51
C GLU A 21 21.59 -4.29 16.69
N GLU A 22 21.67 -5.01 17.82
CA GLU A 22 20.96 -4.63 19.06
C GLU A 22 21.41 -3.28 19.60
N GLU A 23 22.70 -2.94 19.47
CA GLU A 23 23.20 -1.62 19.85
C GLU A 23 22.60 -0.51 18.97
N VAL A 24 22.53 -0.73 17.66
CA VAL A 24 21.91 0.21 16.71
C VAL A 24 20.41 0.39 17.02
N ASP A 25 19.70 -0.68 17.30
CA ASP A 25 18.28 -0.65 17.63
C ASP A 25 18.02 0.01 18.97
N SER A 26 18.89 -0.20 19.95
CA SER A 26 18.84 0.49 21.25
C SER A 26 19.03 2.00 21.09
N ARG A 27 19.96 2.42 20.23
CA ARG A 27 20.21 3.85 19.93
C ARG A 27 19.05 4.48 19.16
N ARG A 28 18.40 3.73 18.26
CA ARG A 28 17.16 4.18 17.61
C ARG A 28 16.00 4.28 18.58
N ALA A 29 15.86 3.33 19.51
CA ALA A 29 14.82 3.33 20.55
C ALA A 29 14.95 4.51 21.53
N ARG A 30 16.15 5.09 21.66
CA ARG A 30 16.39 6.32 22.45
C ARG A 30 16.28 7.61 21.62
N GLY A 31 16.01 7.53 20.33
CA GLY A 31 15.93 8.72 19.46
C GLY A 31 17.29 9.35 19.15
N GLU A 32 18.40 8.63 19.33
CA GLU A 32 19.75 9.14 19.02
C GLU A 32 20.02 9.09 17.51
N LEU A 33 19.39 8.13 16.82
CA LEU A 33 19.50 7.89 15.39
C LEU A 33 18.18 8.15 14.66
N SER A 34 18.25 8.36 13.35
CA SER A 34 17.04 8.38 12.51
C SER A 34 16.32 7.03 12.59
N CYS A 35 14.99 7.05 12.67
CA CYS A 35 14.20 5.82 12.70
C CYS A 35 14.45 4.97 11.44
N ALA A 36 14.22 3.66 11.55
CA ALA A 36 14.44 2.69 10.47
C ALA A 36 13.67 3.05 9.20
N GLU A 37 12.40 3.40 9.33
CA GLU A 37 11.54 3.78 8.20
C GLU A 37 12.01 5.08 7.49
N CYS A 38 12.37 6.15 8.23
CA CYS A 38 12.90 7.37 7.60
C CYS A 38 14.28 7.15 6.98
N ARG A 39 15.14 6.33 7.60
CA ARG A 39 16.45 5.96 7.05
C ARG A 39 16.29 5.19 5.73
N ARG A 40 15.35 4.25 5.67
CA ARG A 40 15.04 3.50 4.43
C ARG A 40 14.56 4.42 3.32
N LEU A 41 13.61 5.31 3.63
CA LEU A 41 13.01 6.22 2.65
C LEU A 41 13.88 7.45 2.34
N LYS A 42 15.05 7.58 2.99
CA LYS A 42 15.95 8.73 2.87
C LYS A 42 15.25 10.07 3.18
N LEU A 43 14.36 10.08 4.17
CA LEU A 43 13.62 11.27 4.64
C LEU A 43 14.27 11.92 5.86
N LYS A 44 14.00 13.21 6.06
CA LYS A 44 14.39 13.92 7.30
C LYS A 44 13.62 13.38 8.49
N CYS A 45 14.34 12.89 9.51
CA CYS A 45 13.80 12.39 10.76
C CYS A 45 14.05 13.40 11.88
N ASP A 46 13.00 13.81 12.59
CA ASP A 46 13.05 14.69 13.77
C ASP A 46 13.48 13.96 15.05
N LYS A 47 13.68 12.64 14.98
CA LYS A 47 14.18 11.74 16.04
C LYS A 47 13.38 11.70 17.36
N LYS A 48 12.31 12.49 17.47
CA LYS A 48 11.24 12.26 18.45
C LYS A 48 10.59 10.90 18.15
N LEU A 49 10.15 10.17 19.17
CA LEU A 49 9.58 8.84 18.99
C LEU A 49 8.12 8.81 19.47
N PRO A 50 7.17 8.42 18.60
CA PRO A 50 7.29 8.25 17.15
C PRO A 50 7.63 9.58 16.45
N CYS A 51 8.36 9.53 15.32
CA CYS A 51 8.79 10.76 14.65
C CYS A 51 7.65 11.40 13.85
N SER A 52 7.68 12.73 13.74
CA SER A 52 6.64 13.52 13.07
C SER A 52 6.44 13.12 11.60
N SER A 53 7.50 12.65 10.94
CA SER A 53 7.41 12.09 9.58
C SER A 53 6.61 10.79 9.53
N CYS A 54 6.86 9.86 10.46
CA CYS A 54 6.11 8.60 10.57
C CYS A 54 4.66 8.82 10.99
N VAL A 55 4.38 9.79 11.87
CA VAL A 55 3.00 10.14 12.27
C VAL A 55 2.22 10.69 11.07
N ARG A 56 2.74 11.69 10.35
CA ARG A 56 2.06 12.26 9.17
C ARG A 56 1.85 11.24 8.06
N ARG A 57 2.76 10.28 7.93
CA ARG A 57 2.64 9.17 6.98
C ARG A 57 1.72 8.05 7.47
N GLY A 58 1.19 8.07 8.70
CA GLY A 58 0.30 7.01 9.18
C GLY A 58 1.00 5.69 9.53
N CYS A 59 2.30 5.73 9.84
CA CYS A 59 3.07 4.55 10.29
C CYS A 59 3.77 4.77 11.67
N PRO A 60 3.10 5.31 12.70
CA PRO A 60 3.73 5.50 14.01
C PRO A 60 4.05 4.17 14.72
N SER A 61 3.27 3.11 14.45
CA SER A 61 3.40 1.80 15.11
C SER A 61 4.70 1.06 14.80
N ILE A 62 5.37 1.39 13.70
CA ILE A 62 6.66 0.78 13.31
C ILE A 62 7.86 1.66 13.64
N CYS A 63 7.66 2.91 14.03
CA CYS A 63 8.75 3.78 14.50
C CYS A 63 9.08 3.39 15.95
N PRO A 64 10.34 3.13 16.34
CA PRO A 64 11.62 3.54 15.72
C PRO A 64 12.37 2.50 14.89
N ASN A 65 12.15 1.20 15.12
CA ASN A 65 13.02 0.12 14.61
C ASN A 65 12.41 -0.62 13.40
N GLY A 66 11.10 -0.55 13.24
CA GLY A 66 10.40 -1.16 12.11
C GLY A 66 10.56 -0.38 10.82
N SER A 67 10.51 -1.11 9.72
CA SER A 67 10.53 -0.59 8.36
C SER A 67 9.55 -1.40 7.52
N LEU A 68 8.75 -0.73 6.69
CA LEU A 68 7.86 -1.45 5.76
C LEU A 68 8.70 -2.15 4.68
N ALA A 69 8.37 -3.40 4.39
CA ALA A 69 8.90 -4.08 3.21
C ALA A 69 8.42 -3.33 1.97
N THR A 70 9.33 -3.08 1.02
CA THR A 70 9.03 -2.37 -0.23
C THR A 70 8.16 -3.25 -1.14
N GLY A 71 6.87 -3.36 -0.84
CA GLY A 71 5.85 -3.71 -1.82
C GLY A 71 5.55 -2.48 -2.67
N GLN A 72 5.58 -2.61 -3.99
CA GLN A 72 5.36 -1.51 -4.93
C GLN A 72 4.00 -0.83 -4.67
N GLY A 73 4.01 0.50 -4.57
CA GLY A 73 2.78 1.31 -4.54
C GLY A 73 2.43 1.86 -3.15
N THR A 74 1.69 2.96 -3.17
CA THR A 74 1.26 3.85 -2.07
C THR A 74 0.38 3.20 -1.00
N ARG A 75 0.35 1.87 -0.90
CA ARG A 75 -0.54 1.14 -0.01
C ARG A 75 0.25 0.68 1.21
N PHE A 76 -0.16 1.17 2.37
CA PHE A 76 0.22 0.68 3.69
C PHE A 76 -0.14 -0.81 3.80
N VAL A 77 0.73 -1.68 3.33
CA VAL A 77 0.66 -3.10 3.67
C VAL A 77 1.35 -3.23 5.01
N LEU A 78 0.57 -3.04 6.07
CA LEU A 78 0.90 -3.59 7.37
C LEU A 78 1.24 -5.07 7.13
N ALA A 79 2.49 -5.45 7.41
CA ALA A 79 2.86 -6.84 7.45
C ALA A 79 1.87 -7.57 8.37
N ASP A 80 1.41 -8.75 7.93
CA ASP A 80 0.43 -9.62 8.58
C ASP A 80 -1.06 -9.23 8.52
N THR A 81 -1.63 -9.07 7.30
CA THR A 81 -3.08 -9.18 7.11
C THR A 81 -3.59 -10.62 7.19
N SER A 82 -2.71 -11.62 7.37
CA SER A 82 -3.03 -13.05 7.42
C SER A 82 -4.12 -13.35 8.45
N GLN A 83 -3.92 -12.92 9.69
CA GLN A 83 -4.87 -13.10 10.79
C GLN A 83 -6.20 -12.40 10.52
N LEU A 84 -6.16 -11.21 9.90
CA LEU A 84 -7.37 -10.48 9.53
C LEU A 84 -8.15 -11.21 8.43
N HIS A 85 -7.48 -11.73 7.40
CA HIS A 85 -8.11 -12.53 6.36
C HIS A 85 -8.70 -13.83 6.92
N THR A 86 -8.02 -14.51 7.85
CA THR A 86 -8.57 -15.67 8.56
C THR A 86 -9.83 -15.29 9.32
N LYS A 87 -9.82 -14.17 10.06
CA LYS A 87 -10.99 -13.75 10.82
C LYS A 87 -12.17 -13.33 9.93
N ILE A 88 -11.89 -12.66 8.82
CA ILE A 88 -12.91 -12.33 7.81
C ILE A 88 -13.54 -13.60 7.22
N ALA A 89 -12.72 -14.62 6.90
CA ALA A 89 -13.23 -15.89 6.39
C ALA A 89 -14.11 -16.62 7.42
N GLU A 90 -13.68 -16.66 8.68
CA GLU A 90 -14.45 -17.24 9.79
C GLU A 90 -15.80 -16.52 9.98
N MET A 91 -15.79 -15.19 10.00
CA MET A 91 -17.01 -14.39 10.08
C MET A 91 -17.91 -14.61 8.87
N GLY A 92 -17.37 -14.62 7.66
CA GLY A 92 -18.12 -14.87 6.42
C GLY A 92 -18.77 -16.27 6.39
N GLN A 93 -18.11 -17.28 6.94
CA GLN A 93 -18.70 -18.62 7.12
C GLN A 93 -19.85 -18.59 8.14
N ARG A 94 -19.67 -17.90 9.27
CA ARG A 94 -20.72 -17.80 10.29
C ARG A 94 -21.96 -17.08 9.77
N ILE A 95 -21.79 -16.01 8.98
CA ILE A 95 -22.92 -15.29 8.38
C ILE A 95 -23.68 -16.20 7.41
N ARG A 96 -22.99 -17.01 6.58
CA ARG A 96 -23.66 -18.00 5.71
C ARG A 96 -24.50 -18.99 6.50
N GLN A 97 -23.95 -19.56 7.58
CA GLN A 97 -24.72 -20.46 8.46
C GLN A 97 -25.97 -19.80 9.03
N LEU A 98 -25.89 -18.51 9.41
CA LEU A 98 -27.02 -17.77 9.97
C LEU A 98 -28.08 -17.47 8.90
N GLU A 99 -27.67 -17.15 7.67
CA GLU A 99 -28.60 -16.95 6.55
C GLU A 99 -29.28 -18.24 6.13
N ASP A 100 -28.55 -19.36 6.07
CA ASP A 100 -29.12 -20.68 5.77
C ASP A 100 -30.16 -21.06 6.84
N ALA A 101 -29.82 -20.88 8.11
CA ALA A 101 -30.75 -21.12 9.21
C ALA A 101 -31.99 -20.20 9.14
N LEU A 102 -31.80 -18.94 8.78
CA LEU A 102 -32.89 -17.98 8.59
C LEU A 102 -33.78 -18.35 7.40
N ALA A 103 -33.21 -18.85 6.31
CA ALA A 103 -33.96 -19.31 5.14
C ALA A 103 -34.83 -20.54 5.48
N ILE A 104 -34.25 -21.50 6.21
CA ILE A 104 -34.97 -22.69 6.69
C ILE A 104 -36.09 -22.29 7.67
N PHE A 105 -35.83 -21.35 8.57
CA PHE A 105 -36.85 -20.90 9.51
C PHE A 105 -37.98 -20.15 8.79
N GLN A 106 -37.63 -19.24 7.88
CA GLN A 106 -38.59 -18.45 7.14
C GLN A 106 -39.51 -19.34 6.30
N SER A 107 -38.99 -20.36 5.61
CA SER A 107 -39.81 -21.27 4.81
C SER A 107 -40.81 -22.07 5.65
N GLY A 108 -40.57 -22.22 6.96
CA GLY A 108 -41.52 -22.82 7.90
C GLY A 108 -42.60 -21.86 8.40
N VAL A 109 -42.42 -20.55 8.27
CA VAL A 109 -43.32 -19.51 8.83
C VAL A 109 -44.06 -18.72 7.74
N SER A 110 -43.43 -18.51 6.59
CA SER A 110 -43.96 -17.72 5.47
C SER A 110 -43.48 -18.24 4.12
N ASN A 111 -44.25 -17.95 3.08
CA ASN A 111 -43.87 -18.23 1.69
C ASN A 111 -43.04 -17.10 1.06
N GLU A 112 -42.87 -15.98 1.76
CA GLU A 112 -42.09 -14.83 1.29
C GLU A 112 -40.63 -14.92 1.74
N CYS A 113 -39.68 -14.53 0.88
CA CYS A 113 -38.27 -14.45 1.24
C CYS A 113 -38.04 -13.43 2.36
N HIS A 114 -37.24 -13.79 3.36
CA HIS A 114 -36.94 -12.89 4.47
C HIS A 114 -36.20 -11.63 3.96
N PRO A 115 -36.52 -10.41 4.43
CA PRO A 115 -35.90 -9.16 3.97
C PRO A 115 -34.36 -9.10 4.08
N LEU A 116 -33.77 -9.92 4.95
CA LEU A 116 -32.31 -10.06 5.12
C LEU A 116 -31.65 -11.08 4.18
N LEU A 117 -32.43 -11.84 3.43
CA LEU A 117 -31.97 -12.84 2.45
C LEU A 117 -32.07 -12.33 1.01
N ARG A 118 -32.08 -11.00 0.81
CA ARG A 118 -32.06 -10.40 -0.53
C ARG A 118 -30.68 -10.55 -1.16
N GLU A 119 -30.64 -10.81 -2.45
CA GLU A 119 -29.41 -11.04 -3.25
C GLU A 119 -28.35 -9.94 -3.07
N GLU A 120 -28.80 -8.69 -2.96
CA GLU A 120 -27.94 -7.51 -2.72
C GLU A 120 -27.14 -7.61 -1.41
N LEU A 121 -27.71 -8.18 -0.36
CA LEU A 121 -27.09 -8.31 0.97
C LEU A 121 -26.17 -9.53 1.04
N LEU A 122 -26.49 -10.58 0.29
CA LEU A 122 -25.69 -11.79 0.17
C LEU A 122 -24.38 -11.54 -0.61
N SER A 123 -24.41 -10.59 -1.55
CA SER A 123 -23.27 -10.22 -2.41
C SER A 123 -22.12 -9.51 -1.67
N ILE A 124 -22.34 -9.02 -0.45
CA ILE A 124 -21.37 -8.16 0.28
C ILE A 124 -20.28 -8.99 1.01
N LYS A 125 -20.31 -10.32 0.89
CA LYS A 125 -19.59 -11.24 1.80
C LYS A 125 -18.07 -11.28 1.69
N PHE A 126 -17.48 -10.68 0.66
CA PHE A 126 -16.04 -10.63 0.53
C PHE A 126 -15.63 -9.19 0.19
N GLY A 127 -15.05 -8.52 1.19
CA GLY A 127 -14.46 -7.19 1.03
C GLY A 127 -13.52 -7.15 -0.17
N PRO A 128 -13.27 -5.94 -0.71
CA PRO A 128 -13.16 -5.69 -2.14
C PRO A 128 -12.45 -6.86 -2.83
N GLU A 129 -13.25 -7.75 -3.43
CA GLU A 129 -12.74 -8.68 -4.41
C GLU A 129 -11.80 -7.90 -5.33
N LYS A 130 -10.62 -8.47 -5.58
CA LYS A 130 -9.66 -8.00 -6.59
C LYS A 130 -10.42 -7.40 -7.77
N GLY A 131 -10.46 -6.07 -7.85
CA GLY A 131 -11.05 -5.30 -8.94
C GLY A 131 -12.18 -5.99 -9.71
N TYR A 132 -13.36 -6.16 -9.11
CA TYR A 132 -14.56 -6.03 -9.94
C TYR A 132 -14.68 -4.53 -10.26
N VAL A 133 -13.95 -4.12 -11.30
CA VAL A 133 -14.41 -3.03 -12.14
C VAL A 133 -15.77 -3.53 -12.61
N PRO A 134 -16.89 -2.83 -12.35
CA PRO A 134 -18.12 -3.18 -13.05
C PRO A 134 -17.73 -3.26 -14.52
N GLU A 135 -17.91 -4.43 -15.11
CA GLU A 135 -17.93 -4.58 -16.54
C GLU A 135 -19.03 -3.62 -16.96
N LYS A 136 -18.63 -2.39 -17.28
CA LYS A 136 -19.46 -1.49 -18.03
C LYS A 136 -19.78 -2.32 -19.25
N GLU A 137 -21.05 -2.73 -19.35
CA GLU A 137 -21.72 -2.92 -20.62
C GLU A 137 -20.97 -2.09 -21.65
N PRO A 138 -20.47 -2.72 -22.74
CA PRO A 138 -19.66 -2.02 -23.72
C PRO A 138 -20.41 -0.74 -24.03
N PRO A 139 -19.85 0.44 -23.69
CA PRO A 139 -20.50 1.67 -24.07
C PRO A 139 -20.58 1.55 -25.58
N ASP A 140 -21.80 1.65 -26.09
CA ASP A 140 -22.12 1.88 -27.48
C ASP A 140 -21.23 3.03 -27.96
N ARG A 141 -20.00 2.66 -28.34
CA ARG A 141 -18.98 3.55 -28.87
C ARG A 141 -19.43 3.73 -30.29
N LYS A 142 -20.37 4.67 -30.44
CA LYS A 142 -20.43 5.51 -31.63
C LYS A 142 -19.00 5.81 -32.01
N GLU A 143 -18.59 5.27 -33.15
CA GLU A 143 -17.29 5.42 -33.76
C GLU A 143 -16.89 6.89 -33.71
N SER A 144 -16.08 7.23 -32.70
CA SER A 144 -15.31 8.45 -32.73
C SER A 144 -14.00 8.03 -33.36
N ILE A 145 -13.92 8.21 -34.67
CA ILE A 145 -12.73 8.05 -35.48
C ILE A 145 -11.71 9.07 -34.97
N GLU A 146 -10.96 8.72 -33.92
CA GLU A 146 -9.67 9.34 -33.69
C GLU A 146 -8.67 8.58 -34.56
N PRO A 147 -8.09 9.22 -35.59
CA PRO A 147 -7.12 8.55 -36.45
C PRO A 147 -5.92 8.09 -35.59
N PRO A 148 -5.18 7.04 -36.00
CA PRO A 148 -3.97 6.58 -35.32
C PRO A 148 -2.82 7.57 -35.58
N ILE A 149 -2.97 8.83 -35.16
CA ILE A 149 -1.98 9.90 -35.32
C ILE A 149 -0.75 9.65 -34.44
N ASN A 150 -0.86 8.84 -33.38
CA ASN A 150 0.27 8.45 -32.55
C ASN A 150 1.12 7.32 -33.15
N ALA A 151 0.77 6.77 -34.33
CA ALA A 151 1.57 5.77 -35.01
C ALA A 151 2.63 6.39 -35.95
N PHE A 152 2.47 7.66 -36.33
CA PHE A 152 3.34 8.35 -37.28
C PHE A 152 4.09 9.49 -36.59
N GLY A 153 5.42 9.51 -36.70
CA GLY A 153 6.25 10.60 -36.20
C GLY A 153 6.54 11.70 -37.22
N THR A 154 7.19 12.77 -36.79
CA THR A 154 7.50 13.94 -37.65
C THR A 154 8.78 13.73 -38.46
N LEU A 155 8.71 13.91 -39.78
CA LEU A 155 9.84 13.88 -40.72
C LEU A 155 9.97 15.25 -41.41
N THR A 156 11.15 15.87 -41.36
CA THR A 156 11.45 17.12 -42.08
C THR A 156 12.37 16.85 -43.27
N ILE A 157 12.11 17.48 -44.42
CA ILE A 157 12.97 17.41 -45.61
C ILE A 157 13.49 18.83 -45.92
N GLY A 158 14.81 19.01 -45.90
CA GLY A 158 15.47 20.27 -46.25
C GLY A 158 15.67 20.44 -47.76
N GLU A 159 15.92 21.66 -48.20
CA GLU A 159 16.05 22.03 -49.63
C GLU A 159 17.23 21.33 -50.33
N GLY A 160 18.24 20.89 -49.56
CA GLY A 160 19.35 20.06 -50.02
C GLY A 160 19.07 18.55 -50.10
N GLY A 161 17.82 18.10 -49.87
CA GLY A 161 17.44 16.69 -49.89
C GLY A 161 17.75 15.91 -48.62
N GLU A 162 18.13 16.59 -47.53
CA GLU A 162 18.36 15.98 -46.23
C GLU A 162 17.04 15.70 -45.51
N ALA A 163 16.88 14.51 -44.93
CA ALA A 163 15.67 14.10 -44.22
C ALA A 163 15.97 13.73 -42.76
N LYS A 164 15.16 14.21 -41.81
CA LYS A 164 15.34 13.95 -40.36
C LYS A 164 14.04 13.56 -39.67
N TYR A 165 14.03 12.41 -39.01
CA TYR A 165 12.87 11.84 -38.33
C TYR A 165 12.98 12.01 -36.81
N PHE A 166 11.93 12.53 -36.17
CA PHE A 166 11.91 12.91 -34.75
C PHE A 166 11.03 11.99 -33.86
N GLY A 167 10.37 10.99 -34.45
CA GLY A 167 9.62 9.98 -33.70
C GLY A 167 8.17 10.35 -33.38
N PRO A 168 7.38 9.41 -32.81
CA PRO A 168 5.92 9.52 -32.67
C PRO A 168 5.44 10.52 -31.62
N SER A 169 6.34 10.99 -30.75
CA SER A 169 6.02 11.96 -29.68
C SER A 169 6.48 13.38 -30.02
N ALA A 170 7.02 13.60 -31.22
CA ALA A 170 7.44 14.91 -31.67
C ALA A 170 6.21 15.75 -32.03
N GLY A 171 5.76 16.59 -31.09
CA GLY A 171 4.63 17.48 -31.26
C GLY A 171 4.91 18.64 -32.23
N SER A 172 3.89 19.50 -32.40
CA SER A 172 3.94 20.67 -33.27
C SER A 172 4.99 21.72 -32.88
N GLU A 173 5.65 21.60 -31.71
CA GLU A 173 6.78 22.46 -31.34
C GLU A 173 7.96 22.37 -32.33
N THR A 174 8.08 21.25 -33.05
CA THR A 174 9.15 21.05 -34.05
C THR A 174 8.99 21.96 -35.27
N LEU A 175 7.78 22.41 -35.60
CA LEU A 175 7.54 23.36 -36.71
C LEU A 175 8.09 24.76 -36.41
N PHE A 176 8.12 25.18 -35.14
CA PHE A 176 8.68 26.47 -34.76
C PHE A 176 10.20 26.52 -34.86
N MET A 177 10.88 25.38 -34.74
CA MET A 177 12.34 25.29 -34.95
C MET A 177 12.72 25.36 -36.44
N VAL A 178 11.83 24.99 -37.35
CA VAL A 178 12.08 25.02 -38.81
C VAL A 178 11.88 26.43 -39.40
N ILE A 179 11.00 27.25 -38.82
CA ILE A 179 10.71 28.61 -39.32
C ILE A 179 11.80 29.64 -38.93
N SER A 180 12.72 29.31 -38.03
CA SER A 180 13.79 30.23 -37.60
C SER A 180 15.05 30.20 -38.48
N LEU A 181 14.99 29.56 -39.65
CA LEU A 181 16.03 29.61 -40.68
C LEU A 181 15.43 30.13 -42.00
N VAL A 182 14.94 31.37 -41.95
CA VAL A 182 14.88 32.29 -43.09
C VAL A 182 15.51 33.60 -42.65
#